data_AF-A0A847VLL4-F1
#
_entry.id   AF-A0A847VLL4-F1
#
_cell.length_a   1.000
_cell.length_b   1.000
_cell.length_c   1.000
_cell.angle_alpha   90.00
_cell.angle_beta   90.00
_cell.angle_gamma   90.00
#
_symmetry.space_group_name_H-M   'P 1'
#
loop_
_entity.id
_entity.type
_entity.pdbx_description
1 polymer ?
#
loop_
_entity_poly.entity_id
_entity_poly.type
_entity_poly.pdbx_seq_one_letter_code
_entity_poly.pdbx_strand_id
1 'polypeptide(L)'
;MSTTSLPSPAPVVVPRFAPVAADWFARLLEVLHLARRVHTGRRLRMERLAEAARLRRYADSMRSLDPRYAADLYAAADRHVADL
;
A
#
# COMPACT_ATOMS: atom_id res chain seq x y z
N MET A 1 -6.43 -45.17 45.05
CA MET A 1 -5.92 -44.37 43.92
C MET A 1 -7.05 -44.24 42.93
N SER A 2 -7.53 -43.02 42.67
CA SER A 2 -8.66 -42.77 41.76
C SER A 2 -8.14 -42.14 40.47
N THR A 3 -8.27 -42.84 39.36
CA THR A 3 -7.89 -42.39 38.02
C THR A 3 -9.02 -41.57 37.41
N THR A 4 -8.84 -40.26 37.31
CA THR A 4 -9.77 -39.37 36.63
C THR A 4 -9.51 -39.45 35.12
N SER A 5 -10.41 -40.10 34.37
CA SER A 5 -10.36 -40.09 32.92
C SER A 5 -10.84 -38.73 32.39
N LEU A 6 -9.96 -38.02 31.68
CA LEU A 6 -10.34 -36.80 30.98
C LEU A 6 -11.14 -37.16 29.71
N PRO A 7 -12.30 -36.54 29.47
CA PRO A 7 -13.04 -36.74 28.24
C PRO A 7 -12.22 -36.21 27.04
N SER A 8 -11.89 -37.10 26.11
CA SER A 8 -11.23 -36.73 24.86
C SER A 8 -12.26 -36.11 23.91
N PRO A 9 -12.00 -34.92 23.33
CA PRO A 9 -12.96 -34.27 22.44
C PRO A 9 -13.21 -35.13 21.20
N ALA A 10 -14.48 -35.31 20.84
CA ALA A 10 -14.87 -36.03 19.65
C ALA A 10 -14.36 -35.29 18.39
N PRO A 11 -13.83 -36.00 17.39
CA PRO A 11 -13.35 -35.38 16.15
C PRO A 11 -14.52 -34.74 15.42
N VAL A 12 -14.46 -33.42 15.24
CA VAL A 12 -15.45 -32.67 14.44
C VAL A 12 -15.14 -32.95 12.98
N VAL A 13 -16.10 -33.56 12.27
CA VAL A 13 -15.96 -33.86 10.83
C VAL A 13 -15.87 -32.55 10.06
N VAL A 14 -14.81 -32.41 9.26
CA VAL A 14 -14.63 -31.24 8.40
C VAL A 14 -15.78 -31.21 7.38
N PRO A 15 -16.52 -30.09 7.26
CA PRO A 15 -17.63 -30.00 6.33
C PRO A 15 -17.13 -30.19 4.89
N ARG A 16 -17.84 -31.00 4.10
CA ARG A 16 -17.43 -31.41 2.73
C ARG A 16 -17.10 -30.25 1.79
N PHE A 17 -17.69 -29.08 2.03
CA PHE A 17 -17.52 -27.87 1.20
C PHE A 17 -16.49 -26.88 1.75
N ALA A 18 -15.88 -27.15 2.91
CA ALA A 18 -14.78 -26.35 3.43
C ALA A 18 -13.65 -26.07 2.41
N PRO A 19 -13.16 -27.04 1.63
CA PRO A 19 -12.09 -26.78 0.67
C PRO A 19 -12.55 -25.82 -0.44
N VAL A 20 -13.77 -25.99 -0.95
CA VAL A 20 -14.33 -25.12 -2.00
C VAL A 20 -14.47 -23.68 -1.51
N ALA A 21 -14.95 -23.50 -0.27
CA ALA A 21 -15.06 -22.18 0.34
C ALA A 21 -13.67 -21.55 0.56
N ALA A 22 -12.69 -22.33 1.00
CA ALA A 22 -11.32 -21.87 1.19
C ALA A 22 -10.67 -21.43 -0.12
N ASP A 23 -10.83 -22.21 -1.21
CA ASP A 23 -10.30 -21.87 -2.53
C ASP A 23 -10.92 -20.59 -3.07
N TRP A 24 -12.23 -20.42 -2.90
CA TRP A 24 -12.93 -19.20 -3.32
C TRP A 24 -12.44 -17.98 -2.52
N PHE A 25 -12.29 -18.13 -1.20
CA PHE A 25 -11.79 -17.07 -0.34
C PHE A 25 -10.34 -16.72 -0.65
N ALA A 26 -9.49 -17.70 -0.94
CA ALA A 26 -8.11 -17.50 -1.37
C ALA A 26 -8.05 -16.67 -2.67
N ARG A 27 -8.86 -17.03 -3.67
CA ARG A 27 -8.99 -16.25 -4.92
C ARG A 27 -9.46 -14.81 -4.67
N LEU A 28 -10.44 -14.62 -3.78
CA LEU A 28 -10.90 -13.29 -3.42
C LEU A 28 -9.78 -12.47 -2.79
N LEU A 29 -9.01 -13.07 -1.87
CA LEU A 29 -7.88 -12.39 -1.25
C LEU A 29 -6.81 -12.01 -2.27
N GLU A 30 -6.49 -12.87 -3.24
CA GLU A 30 -5.53 -12.54 -4.30
C GLU A 30 -5.96 -11.31 -5.10
N VAL A 31 -7.24 -11.25 -5.50
CA VAL A 31 -7.81 -10.09 -6.20
C VAL A 31 -7.74 -8.83 -5.34
N LEU A 32 -8.08 -8.92 -4.06
CA LEU A 32 -8.02 -7.78 -3.14
C LEU A 32 -6.58 -7.31 -2.89
N HIS A 33 -5.62 -8.24 -2.80
CA HIS A 33 -4.20 -7.90 -2.67
C HIS A 33 -3.69 -7.20 -3.92
N LEU A 34 -4.08 -7.67 -5.11
CA LEU A 34 -3.74 -7.03 -6.37
C LEU A 34 -4.33 -5.61 -6.44
N ALA A 35 -5.62 -5.47 -6.14
CA ALA A 35 -6.30 -4.18 -6.10
C ALA A 35 -5.63 -3.22 -5.11
N ARG A 36 -5.24 -3.71 -3.93
CA ARG A 36 -4.52 -2.93 -2.92
C ARG A 36 -3.17 -2.47 -3.44
N ARG A 37 -2.36 -3.33 -4.07
CA ARG A 37 -1.06 -2.97 -4.65
C ARG A 37 -1.18 -1.89 -5.71
N VAL A 38 -2.17 -2.01 -6.60
CA VAL A 38 -2.45 -1.00 -7.64
C VAL A 38 -2.87 0.31 -7.00
N HIS A 39 -3.75 0.27 -5.99
CA HIS A 39 -4.21 1.47 -5.30
C HIS A 39 -3.08 2.17 -4.54
N THR A 40 -2.22 1.43 -3.83
CA THR A 40 -1.06 1.99 -3.13
C THR A 40 -0.06 2.60 -4.10
N GLY A 41 0.21 1.94 -5.24
CA GLY A 41 1.09 2.48 -6.28
C GLY A 41 0.54 3.78 -6.87
N ARG A 42 -0.78 3.83 -7.14
CA ARG A 42 -1.45 5.05 -7.60
C ARG A 42 -1.39 6.19 -6.58
N ARG A 43 -1.62 5.90 -5.29
CA ARG A 43 -1.53 6.91 -4.23
C ARG A 43 -0.13 7.48 -4.12
N LEU A 44 0.89 6.62 -4.10
CA LEU A 44 2.29 7.05 -4.04
C LEU A 44 2.66 7.97 -5.23
N ARG A 45 2.19 7.62 -6.43
CA ARG A 45 2.37 8.44 -7.64
C ARG A 45 1.71 9.82 -7.52
N MET A 46 0.48 9.86 -7.01
CA MET A 46 -0.24 11.13 -6.79
C MET A 46 0.42 11.99 -5.70
N GLU A 47 0.92 11.37 -4.63
CA GLU A 47 1.65 12.08 -3.57
C GLU A 47 2.95 12.72 -4.10
N ARG A 48 3.72 12.00 -4.91
CA ARG A 48 4.94 12.54 -5.57
C ARG A 48 4.62 13.71 -6.50
N LEU A 49 3.56 13.62 -7.30
CA LEU A 49 3.12 14.73 -8.16
C LEU A 49 2.68 15.95 -7.34
N ALA A 50 1.97 15.74 -6.24
CA ALA A 50 1.55 16.81 -5.35
C ALA A 50 2.75 17.48 -4.68
N GLU A 51 3.77 16.71 -4.30
CA GLU A 51 5.01 17.23 -3.73
C GLU A 51 5.80 18.06 -4.75
N ALA A 52 5.98 17.55 -5.98
CA ALA A 52 6.61 18.30 -7.06
C ALA A 52 5.88 19.64 -7.32
N ALA A 53 4.55 19.65 -7.29
CA ALA A 53 3.75 20.88 -7.43
C ALA A 53 3.94 21.85 -6.24
N ARG A 54 4.13 21.34 -5.01
CA ARG A 54 4.48 22.16 -3.84
C ARG A 54 5.87 22.80 -4.00
N LEU A 55 6.86 22.02 -4.42
CA LEU A 55 8.23 22.50 -4.65
C LEU A 55 8.28 23.61 -5.71
N ARG A 56 7.55 23.45 -6.82
CA ARG A 56 7.47 24.50 -7.87
C ARG A 56 6.89 25.81 -7.34
N ARG A 57 5.77 25.73 -6.59
CA ARG A 57 5.17 26.93 -5.96
C ARG A 57 6.13 27.61 -4.98
N TYR A 58 6.89 26.82 -4.22
CA TYR A 58 7.89 27.37 -3.31
C TYR A 58 9.08 28.00 -4.06
N ALA A 59 9.54 27.36 -5.14
CA ALA A 59 10.57 27.91 -6.02
C ALA A 59 10.13 29.25 -6.63
N ASP A 60 8.87 29.37 -7.07
CA ASP A 60 8.31 30.63 -7.54
C ASP A 60 8.37 31.73 -6.49
N SER A 61 8.06 31.40 -5.23
CA SER A 61 8.13 32.38 -4.13
C SER A 61 9.55 32.85 -3.82
N MET A 62 10.55 31.99 -4.02
CA MET A 62 11.96 32.31 -3.77
C MET A 62 12.67 32.92 -4.97
N ARG A 63 12.09 32.87 -6.17
CA ARG A 63 12.72 33.29 -7.42
C ARG A 63 13.22 34.75 -7.40
N SER A 64 12.51 35.64 -6.71
CA SER A 64 12.90 37.05 -6.59
C SER A 64 13.97 37.32 -5.52
N LEU A 65 14.09 36.44 -4.53
CA LEU A 65 15.04 36.54 -3.42
C LEU A 65 16.35 35.83 -3.74
N ASP A 66 16.27 34.59 -4.22
CA ASP A 66 17.41 33.77 -4.62
C ASP A 66 17.06 32.93 -5.87
N PRO A 67 17.45 33.40 -7.06
CA PRO A 67 17.22 32.69 -8.31
C PRO A 67 17.94 31.33 -8.40
N ARG A 68 19.09 31.18 -7.74
CA ARG A 68 19.86 29.92 -7.78
C ARG A 68 19.19 28.86 -6.94
N TYR A 69 18.79 29.23 -5.72
CA TYR A 69 18.03 28.34 -4.86
C TYR A 69 16.68 27.94 -5.49
N ALA A 70 15.99 28.87 -6.14
CA ALA A 70 14.78 28.55 -6.90
C ALA A 70 15.05 27.54 -8.04
N ALA A 71 16.15 27.69 -8.78
CA ALA A 71 16.54 26.74 -9.83
C ALA A 71 16.80 25.33 -9.26
N ASP A 72 17.45 25.22 -8.10
CA ASP A 72 17.67 23.94 -7.43
C ASP A 72 16.36 23.27 -7.00
N LEU A 73 15.40 24.05 -6.50
CA LEU A 73 14.06 23.57 -6.16
C LEU A 73 13.28 23.09 -7.38
N TYR A 74 13.41 23.78 -8.51
CA TYR A 74 12.85 23.32 -9.78
C TYR A 74 13.46 22.00 -10.24
N ALA A 75 14.78 21.88 -10.18
CA ALA A 75 15.46 20.64 -10.52
C ALA A 75 15.07 19.48 -9.58
N ALA A 76 14.87 19.76 -8.29
CA ALA A 76 14.37 18.77 -7.34
C ALA A 76 12.93 18.33 -7.65
N ALA A 77 12.05 19.27 -8.01
CA ALA A 77 10.69 18.97 -8.42
C ALA A 77 10.64 18.09 -9.69
N ASP A 78 11.50 18.38 -10.67
CA ASP A 78 11.56 17.62 -11.92
C ASP A 78 12.09 16.19 -11.71
N ARG A 79 13.05 15.97 -10.81
CA ARG A 79 13.48 14.62 -10.41
C ARG A 79 12.34 13.78 -9.85
N HIS A 80 11.45 14.37 -9.05
CA HIS A 80 10.27 13.67 -8.54
C HIS A 80 9.27 13.28 -9.63
N VAL A 81 9.27 13.97 -10.78
CA VAL A 81 8.44 13.63 -11.94
C VAL A 81 9.14 12.61 -12.85
N ALA A 82 10.47 12.67 -12.98
CA ALA A 82 11.24 11.71 -13.76
C ALA A 82 11.24 10.30 -13.15
N ASP A 83 11.15 10.18 -11.83
CA ASP A 83 11.09 8.91 -11.09
C ASP A 83 9.67 8.26 -11.03
N LEU A 84 8.74 8.65 -11.92
CA LEU A 84 7.33 8.20 -11.97
C LEU A 84 6.97 7.38 -13.21
#